data_AF-A0A1M4ZVV5-F1
#
_entry.id   AF-A0A1M4ZVV5-F1
#
_cell.length_a   1.000
_cell.length_b   1.000
_cell.length_c   1.000
_cell.angle_alpha   90.00
_cell.angle_beta   90.00
_cell.angle_gamma   90.00
#
_symmetry.space_group_name_H-M   'P 1'
#
loop_
_entity.id
_entity.type
_entity.pdbx_description
1 polymer ?
#
loop_
_entity_poly.entity_id
_entity_poly.type
_entity_poly.pdbx_seq_one_letter_code
_entity_poly.pdbx_strand_id
1 'polypeptide(L)' 'MTDRGWSVARIAVVLYPFGAGAMAVNVFFASLIFSWIGGPVLTAFWSISIGCVIGIPATWYFARHIRYLMDTADARSAD' A
#
# COMPACT_ATOMS: atom_id res chain seq x y z
N MET A 1 1.36 -19.76 23.33
CA MET A 1 2.00 -20.07 22.04
C MET A 1 2.58 -18.77 21.51
N THR A 2 3.90 -18.61 21.60
CA THR A 2 4.60 -17.38 21.20
C THR A 2 4.74 -17.36 19.68
N ASP A 3 3.84 -16.68 18.99
CA ASP A 3 3.91 -16.45 17.55
C ASP A 3 5.08 -15.49 17.26
N ARG A 4 6.21 -16.02 16.76
CA ARG A 4 7.47 -15.29 16.58
C ARG A 4 7.54 -14.46 15.28
N GLY A 5 6.42 -14.25 14.59
CA GLY A 5 6.37 -13.48 13.34
C GLY A 5 5.81 -12.06 13.49
N TRP A 6 6.18 -11.14 12.59
CA TRP A 6 5.58 -9.80 12.53
C TRP A 6 4.08 -9.88 12.22
N SER A 7 3.25 -9.17 13.00
CA SER A 7 1.81 -9.08 12.73
C SER A 7 1.52 -8.29 11.45
N VAL A 8 0.40 -8.57 10.79
CA VAL A 8 -0.05 -7.83 9.59
C VAL A 8 -0.08 -6.32 9.84
N ALA A 9 -0.54 -5.90 11.01
CA ALA A 9 -0.56 -4.47 11.39
C ALA A 9 0.85 -3.86 11.45
N ARG A 10 1.85 -4.58 11.98
CA ARG A 10 3.23 -4.10 12.04
C ARG A 10 3.85 -4.00 10.65
N ILE A 11 3.62 -5.01 9.81
CA ILE A 11 4.05 -5.02 8.40
C ILE A 11 3.40 -3.84 7.65
N ALA A 12 2.10 -3.62 7.85
CA ALA A 12 1.36 -2.52 7.23
C ALA A 12 1.91 -1.16 7.65
N VAL A 13 2.17 -0.91 8.94
CA VAL A 13 2.72 0.38 9.40
C VAL A 13 4.07 0.69 8.76
N VAL A 14 4.95 -0.30 8.65
CA VAL A 14 6.28 -0.11 8.02
C VAL A 14 6.18 0.09 6.51
N LEU A 15 5.25 -0.59 5.84
CA LEU A 15 5.02 -0.42 4.41
C LEU A 15 4.20 0.83 4.06
N TYR A 16 3.48 1.39 5.01
CA TYR A 16 2.56 2.51 4.78
C TYR A 16 3.20 3.72 4.08
N PRO A 17 4.38 4.23 4.47
CA PRO A 17 4.99 5.35 3.75
C PRO A 17 5.25 5.02 2.27
N PHE A 18 5.60 3.78 1.95
CA PHE A 18 5.78 3.33 0.56
C PHE A 18 4.44 3.21 -0.17
N GLY A 19 3.44 2.59 0.45
CA GLY A 19 2.11 2.43 -0.12
C GLY A 19 1.40 3.77 -0.35
N ALA A 20 1.44 4.68 0.62
CA ALA A 20 0.91 6.03 0.52
C ALA A 20 1.64 6.84 -0.56
N GLY A 21 2.96 6.76 -0.64
CA GLY A 21 3.76 7.41 -1.69
C GLY A 21 3.42 6.88 -3.08
N ALA A 22 3.36 5.56 -3.24
CA ALA A 22 2.98 4.94 -4.50
C ALA A 22 1.57 5.38 -4.93
N MET A 23 0.61 5.40 -4.01
CA MET A 23 -0.75 5.84 -4.30
C MET A 23 -0.83 7.33 -4.62
N ALA A 24 -0.09 8.19 -3.93
CA ALA A 24 -0.05 9.62 -4.22
C ALA A 24 0.45 9.91 -5.64
N VAL A 25 1.52 9.23 -6.07
CA VAL A 25 2.05 9.35 -7.43
C VAL A 25 1.04 8.84 -8.46
N ASN A 26 0.42 7.69 -8.21
CA ASN A 26 -0.60 7.13 -9.09
C ASN A 26 -1.84 8.03 -9.20
N VAL A 27 -2.28 8.67 -8.12
CA VAL A 27 -3.39 9.64 -8.15
C VAL A 27 -3.02 10.86 -8.99
N PHE A 28 -1.80 11.38 -8.86
CA PHE A 28 -1.34 12.47 -9.70
C PHE A 28 -1.33 12.08 -11.18
N PHE A 29 -0.75 10.92 -11.52
CA PHE A 29 -0.75 10.43 -12.90
C PHE A 29 -2.16 10.14 -13.45
N ALA A 30 -3.05 9.58 -12.63
CA ALA A 30 -4.45 9.40 -13.00
C ALA A 30 -5.11 10.75 -13.34
N SER A 31 -4.78 11.83 -12.63
CA SER A 31 -5.27 13.18 -12.93
C SER A 31 -4.78 13.69 -14.28
N LEU A 32 -3.54 13.38 -14.68
CA LEU A 32 -2.98 13.76 -15.98
C LEU A 32 -3.65 12.99 -17.14
N ILE A 33 -3.98 11.72 -16.93
CA ILE A 33 -4.73 10.94 -17.92
C ILE A 33 -6.16 11.46 -18.01
N PHE A 34 -6.80 11.72 -16.88
CA PHE A 34 -8.16 12.21 -16.82
C PHE A 34 -8.29 13.62 -17.42
N SER A 35 -7.23 14.43 -17.37
CA SER A 35 -7.22 15.74 -18.04
C SER A 35 -7.31 15.65 -19.56
N TRP A 36 -7.03 14.50 -20.18
CA TRP A 36 -7.22 14.31 -21.63
C TRP A 36 -8.69 14.35 -22.04
N ILE A 37 -9.61 14.10 -21.10
CA ILE A 37 -11.08 14.16 -21.31
C ILE A 37 -11.65 15.47 -20.74
N GLY A 38 -10.79 16.45 -20.42
CA GLY A 38 -11.20 17.77 -19.90
C GLY A 38 -11.32 17.85 -18.37
N GLY A 39 -10.86 16.83 -17.64
CA GLY A 39 -10.84 16.85 -16.18
C GLY A 39 -9.76 17.76 -15.58
N PRO A 40 -9.90 18.16 -14.30
CA PRO A 40 -8.90 18.99 -13.62
C PRO A 40 -7.64 18.20 -13.28
N VAL A 41 -6.48 18.86 -13.36
CA VAL A 41 -5.19 18.32 -12.88
C VAL A 41 -5.10 18.54 -11.37
N LEU A 42 -4.84 17.46 -10.64
CA LEU A 42 -4.73 17.49 -9.18
C LEU A 42 -3.42 18.18 -8.76
N THR A 43 -3.48 19.00 -7.72
CA THR A 43 -2.27 19.56 -7.10
C THR A 43 -1.55 18.51 -6.27
N ALA A 44 -0.25 18.69 -6.02
CA ALA A 44 0.53 17.79 -5.18
C ALA A 44 -0.12 17.55 -3.81
N PHE A 45 -0.69 18.60 -3.19
CA PHE A 45 -1.38 18.49 -1.91
C PHE A 45 -2.58 17.53 -1.98
N TRP A 46 -3.41 17.65 -3.02
CA TRP A 46 -4.57 16.76 -3.19
C TRP A 46 -4.16 15.34 -3.55
N SER A 47 -3.16 15.17 -4.42
CA SER A 47 -2.63 13.85 -4.78
C SER A 47 -2.08 13.11 -3.56
N ILE A 48 -1.31 13.80 -2.70
CA ILE A 48 -0.79 13.22 -1.45
C ILE A 48 -1.93 12.90 -0.50
N SER A 49 -2.89 13.80 -0.30
CA SER A 49 -4.00 13.59 0.64
C SER A 49 -4.85 12.37 0.24
N ILE A 50 -5.26 12.29 -1.02
CA ILE A 50 -6.02 11.15 -1.55
C ILE A 50 -5.16 9.89 -1.51
N GLY A 51 -3.89 10.00 -1.92
CA GLY A 51 -2.91 8.91 -1.89
C GLY A 51 -2.70 8.31 -0.51
N CYS A 52 -2.65 9.12 0.55
CA CYS A 52 -2.60 8.66 1.93
C CYS A 52 -3.86 7.87 2.29
N VAL A 53 -5.06 8.39 1.98
CA VAL A 53 -6.33 7.73 2.31
C VAL A 53 -6.45 6.37 1.62
N ILE A 54 -6.23 6.31 0.31
CA ILE A 54 -6.31 5.06 -0.46
C ILE A 54 -5.08 4.15 -0.24
N GLY A 55 -3.97 4.73 0.23
CA GLY A 55 -2.76 4.02 0.64
C GLY A 55 -2.99 3.11 1.83
N ILE A 56 -3.94 3.43 2.73
CA ILE A 56 -4.27 2.60 3.88
C ILE A 56 -4.77 1.20 3.45
N PRO A 57 -5.88 1.07 2.67
CA PRO A 57 -6.37 -0.24 2.25
C PRO A 57 -5.38 -0.95 1.32
N ALA A 58 -4.65 -0.21 0.46
CA ALA A 58 -3.64 -0.79 -0.41
C ALA A 58 -2.50 -1.44 0.40
N THR A 59 -1.96 -0.71 1.37
CA THR A 59 -0.86 -1.20 2.22
C THR A 59 -1.31 -2.38 3.07
N TRP A 60 -2.54 -2.35 3.59
CA TRP A 60 -3.07 -3.46 4.37
C TRP A 60 -3.19 -4.75 3.54
N TYR A 61 -3.65 -4.64 2.30
CA TYR A 61 -3.71 -5.77 1.37
C TYR A 61 -2.31 -6.36 1.11
N PHE A 62 -1.32 -5.50 0.84
CA PHE A 62 0.07 -5.92 0.67
C PHE A 62 0.64 -6.57 1.93
N ALA A 63 0.38 -6.01 3.11
CA ALA A 63 0.85 -6.56 4.37
C ALA A 63 0.25 -7.95 4.66
N ARG A 64 -1.03 -8.14 4.35
CA ARG A 64 -1.68 -9.45 4.45
C ARG A 64 -1.07 -10.45 3.48
N HIS A 65 -0.79 -10.04 2.25
CA HIS A 65 -0.15 -10.90 1.26
C HIS A 65 1.26 -11.31 1.70
N ILE A 66 2.07 -10.37 2.19
CA ILE A 66 3.41 -10.66 2.74
C ILE A 66 3.32 -11.61 3.92
N ARG A 67 2.36 -11.41 4.83
CA ARG A 67 2.18 -12.34 5.96
C ARG A 67 1.88 -13.77 5.49
N TYR A 68 1.01 -13.92 4.50
CA TYR A 68 0.73 -15.23 3.91
C TYR A 68 1.97 -15.88 3.28
N LEU A 69 2.81 -15.09 2.59
CA LEU A 69 4.07 -15.59 2.04
C LEU A 69 5.06 -16.02 3.14
N MET A 70 5.14 -15.28 4.24
CA MET A 70 5.95 -15.65 5.41
C MET A 70 5.46 -16.96 6.02
N ASP A 71 4.15 -17.08 6.28
CA ASP A 71 3.56 -18.29 6.86
C ASP A 71 3.80 -19.52 5.95
N THR A 72 3.74 -19.34 4.62
CA THR A 72 4.02 -20.41 3.64
C THR A 72 5.50 -20.82 3.63
N ALA A 73 6.41 -19.85 3.75
CA ALA A 73 7.85 -20.12 3.77
C ALA A 73 8.30 -20.81 5.06
N ASP A 74 7.73 -20.40 6.21
CA ASP A 74 8.00 -21.03 7.51
C ASP A 74 7.51 -22.49 7.52
N ALA A 75 6.33 -22.76 6.94
CA ALA A 75 5.82 -24.13 6.80
C ALA A 75 6.73 -25.02 5.94
N ARG A 76 7.20 -24.51 4.79
CA ARG A 76 8.08 -25.27 3.88
C ARG A 76 9.48 -25.52 4.44
N SER A 77 9.95 -24.68 5.36
CA SER A 77 11.27 -24.81 5.97
C SER A 77 11.31 -25.87 7.08
N ALA A 78 10.15 -26.33 7.55
CA ALA A 78 10.02 -27.34 8.58
C ALA A 78 9.91 -28.78 8.03
N ASP A 79 9.80 -28.94 6.70
CA ASP A 79 9.83 -30.20 5.94
C ASP A 79 11.26 -30.55 5.47
#